data_AF-A0A9E3C8I8-F1
#
_entry.id   AF-A0A9E3C8I8-F1
#
_cell.length_a   1.000
_cell.length_b   1.000
_cell.length_c   1.000
_cell.angle_alpha   90.00
_cell.angle_beta   90.00
_cell.angle_gamma   90.00
#
_symmetry.space_group_name_H-M   'P 1'
#
loop_
_entity.id
_entity.type
_entity.pdbx_description
1 polymer ?
#
loop_
_entity_poly.entity_id
_entity_poly.type
_entity_poly.pdbx_seq_one_letter_code
_entity_poly.pdbx_strand_id
1 'polypeptide(L)'
;MQRQGVPWRDWGQTPWKHWGPYVSERAWGTVREDYSANGTAWDYFPHDWARSKAYRWNEDGIGGLCDVHQRLCFALTLWNGQDPILKERMFGLAGPEGNHGEDVKEYYFFLDNTPTHSYMKMLYKYPQRAFPYADLVETNRRRTKHDPEYELLDTGVFADNKYWDVTIEYAKASPEDILIKITAANRGPDEATLHLLPTLWLRNTW
;
A
#
# COMPACT_ATOMS: atom_id res chain seq x y z
N MET A 1 -6.59 38.58 -10.46
CA MET A 1 -5.18 38.21 -10.23
C MET A 1 -5.12 36.69 -10.09
N GLN A 2 -5.09 35.98 -11.22
CA GLN A 2 -5.08 34.51 -11.24
C GLN A 2 -3.69 34.02 -10.83
N ARG A 3 -3.61 33.19 -9.79
CA ARG A 3 -2.37 32.50 -9.43
C ARG A 3 -2.10 31.46 -10.51
N GLN A 4 -1.19 31.78 -11.42
CA GLN A 4 -0.61 30.81 -12.34
C GLN A 4 0.11 29.75 -11.50
N GLY A 5 -0.36 28.50 -11.58
CA GLY A 5 0.33 27.36 -10.98
C GLY A 5 1.74 27.26 -11.56
N VAL A 6 2.71 26.98 -10.70
CA VAL A 6 4.10 26.76 -11.08
C VAL A 6 4.16 25.60 -12.09
N PRO A 7 4.72 25.79 -13.29
CA PRO A 7 4.83 24.70 -14.26
C PRO A 7 5.89 23.73 -13.75
N TRP A 8 5.49 22.49 -13.47
CA TRP A 8 6.39 21.37 -13.17
C TRP A 8 7.27 21.12 -14.39
N ARG A 9 8.46 21.72 -14.38
CA ARG A 9 9.46 21.59 -15.45
C ARG A 9 10.02 20.17 -15.46
N ASP A 10 9.66 19.39 -16.47
CA ASP A 10 10.53 18.34 -17.00
C ASP A 10 11.35 18.92 -18.17
N TRP A 11 12.66 18.70 -18.11
CA TRP A 11 13.63 19.03 -19.14
C TRP A 11 13.58 17.99 -20.27
N GLY A 12 12.54 18.05 -21.11
CA GLY A 12 12.37 17.18 -22.28
C GLY A 12 10.95 17.25 -22.81
N GLN A 13 10.75 17.19 -24.12
CA GLN A 13 9.46 17.46 -24.79
C GLN A 13 8.32 16.47 -24.45
N THR A 14 8.56 15.45 -23.62
CA THR A 14 7.66 14.30 -23.42
C THR A 14 7.35 14.11 -21.91
N PRO A 15 6.06 14.11 -21.48
CA PRO A 15 5.66 14.17 -20.07
C PRO A 15 5.70 12.81 -19.35
N TRP A 16 6.87 12.17 -19.26
CA TRP A 16 7.03 10.81 -18.69
C TRP A 16 6.50 10.63 -17.26
N LYS A 17 6.61 11.68 -16.44
CA LYS A 17 6.15 11.70 -15.04
C LYS A 17 4.65 11.97 -14.89
N HIS A 18 3.89 12.06 -15.99
CA HIS A 18 2.44 12.22 -15.89
C HIS A 18 1.79 11.08 -15.10
N TRP A 19 2.32 9.86 -15.25
CA TRP A 19 1.93 8.69 -14.47
C TRP A 19 3.06 8.26 -13.54
N GLY A 20 2.74 7.82 -12.34
CA GLY A 20 3.76 7.33 -11.40
C GLY A 20 3.16 6.73 -10.14
N PRO A 21 4.02 6.28 -9.20
CA PRO A 21 3.59 5.64 -7.97
C PRO A 21 3.26 6.74 -6.94
N TYR A 22 2.21 7.51 -7.23
CA TYR A 22 1.84 8.69 -6.41
C TYR A 22 0.69 8.40 -5.45
N VAL A 23 0.10 7.20 -5.49
CA VAL A 23 -0.78 6.70 -4.42
C VAL A 23 0.04 6.30 -3.20
N SER A 24 -0.55 6.41 -2.03
CA SER A 24 0.07 5.90 -0.81
C SER A 24 -0.28 4.43 -0.64
N GLU A 25 0.61 3.61 -0.12
CA GLU A 25 0.23 2.24 0.24
C GLU A 25 -0.48 2.18 1.60
N ARG A 26 -0.42 3.28 2.36
CA ARG A 26 -0.99 3.45 3.71
C ARG A 26 -1.38 4.92 3.96
N ALA A 27 -2.63 5.27 3.68
CA ALA A 27 -3.14 6.62 3.87
C ALA A 27 -3.93 6.81 5.19
N TRP A 28 -4.31 5.72 5.85
CA TRP A 28 -5.06 5.72 7.10
C TRP A 28 -4.19 6.03 8.32
N GLY A 29 -4.81 6.52 9.41
CA GLY A 29 -4.11 6.86 10.66
C GLY A 29 -3.17 8.07 10.53
N THR A 30 -3.44 8.99 9.59
CA THR A 30 -2.58 10.16 9.32
C THR A 30 -3.27 11.48 9.62
N VAL A 31 -2.47 12.51 9.90
CA VAL A 31 -2.94 13.90 10.12
C VAL A 31 -3.75 14.48 8.96
N ARG A 32 -3.62 13.92 7.74
CA ARG A 32 -4.35 14.43 6.56
C ARG A 32 -5.83 14.09 6.64
N GLU A 33 -6.17 12.94 7.20
CA GLU A 33 -7.55 12.47 7.30
C GLU A 33 -8.16 12.67 8.70
N ASP A 34 -7.53 13.51 9.54
CA ASP A 34 -8.06 13.87 10.85
C ASP A 34 -9.13 14.96 10.76
N TYR A 35 -10.34 14.61 11.17
CA TYR A 35 -11.43 15.56 11.40
C TYR A 35 -12.03 15.40 12.80
N SER A 36 -11.25 14.86 13.73
CA SER A 36 -11.63 14.78 15.14
C SER A 36 -11.70 16.18 15.76
N ALA A 37 -12.57 16.35 16.75
CA ALA A 37 -12.71 17.63 17.45
C ALA A 37 -11.45 18.04 18.24
N ASN A 38 -10.60 17.07 18.60
CA ASN A 38 -9.49 17.24 19.54
C ASN A 38 -8.11 16.93 18.94
N GLY A 39 -7.99 16.68 17.63
CA GLY A 39 -6.70 16.41 16.97
C GLY A 39 -6.13 15.00 17.19
N THR A 40 -6.98 13.99 17.35
CA THR A 40 -6.62 12.58 17.55
C THR A 40 -6.45 11.84 16.22
N ALA A 41 -5.55 12.32 15.35
CA ALA A 41 -5.42 11.82 13.97
C ALA A 41 -5.16 10.32 13.84
N TRP A 42 -4.38 9.76 14.75
CA TRP A 42 -3.96 8.36 14.77
C TRP A 42 -5.10 7.40 15.12
N ASP A 43 -6.13 7.88 15.80
CA ASP A 43 -7.31 7.09 16.20
C ASP A 43 -8.55 7.39 15.35
N TYR A 44 -8.61 8.58 14.76
CA TYR A 44 -9.82 9.06 14.07
C TYR A 44 -10.16 8.25 12.81
N PHE A 45 -9.15 7.87 12.04
CA PHE A 45 -9.35 7.14 10.79
C PHE A 45 -8.52 5.84 10.76
N PRO A 46 -9.01 4.76 11.42
CA PRO A 46 -8.29 3.51 11.53
C PRO A 46 -8.28 2.71 10.23
N HIS A 47 -7.40 1.72 10.14
CA HIS A 47 -7.34 0.77 9.02
C HIS A 47 -8.70 0.12 8.69
N ASP A 48 -9.55 -0.10 9.69
CA ASP A 48 -10.86 -0.72 9.46
C ASP A 48 -11.80 0.14 8.60
N TRP A 49 -11.70 1.46 8.73
CA TRP A 49 -12.50 2.39 7.93
C TRP A 49 -11.86 2.70 6.58
N ALA A 50 -10.54 2.52 6.46
CA ALA A 50 -9.76 2.74 5.25
C ALA A 50 -10.35 2.03 4.02
N ARG A 51 -11.01 0.88 4.21
CA ARG A 51 -11.62 0.07 3.13
C ARG A 51 -13.00 0.50 2.68
N SER A 52 -13.61 1.46 3.37
CA SER A 52 -15.02 1.82 3.14
C SER A 52 -15.24 3.32 3.09
N LYS A 53 -14.18 4.12 3.15
CA LYS A 53 -14.24 5.57 3.08
C LYS A 53 -13.41 6.07 1.91
N ALA A 54 -13.98 7.01 1.16
CA ALA A 54 -13.23 7.77 0.17
C ALA A 54 -12.31 8.77 0.86
N TYR A 55 -11.07 8.82 0.40
CA TYR A 55 -10.05 9.74 0.89
C TYR A 55 -10.26 11.15 0.32
N ARG A 56 -9.91 12.17 1.11
CA ARG A 56 -10.05 13.56 0.67
C ARG A 56 -8.75 14.06 0.05
N TRP A 57 -7.61 13.72 0.65
CA TRP A 57 -6.34 14.36 0.31
C TRP A 57 -5.43 13.52 -0.57
N ASN A 58 -5.59 12.20 -0.58
CA ASN A 58 -4.84 11.29 -1.42
C ASN A 58 -5.71 10.09 -1.84
N GLU A 59 -5.07 9.04 -2.36
CA GLU A 59 -5.64 7.72 -2.63
C GLU A 59 -4.65 6.67 -2.13
N ASP A 60 -5.14 5.45 -1.87
CA ASP A 60 -4.32 4.34 -1.42
C ASP A 60 -4.43 3.05 -2.24
N GLY A 61 -3.35 2.26 -2.26
CA GLY A 61 -3.33 0.97 -2.94
C GLY A 61 -1.96 0.30 -3.01
N ILE A 62 -1.92 -1.02 -2.86
CA ILE A 62 -0.65 -1.79 -2.92
C ILE A 62 -0.03 -1.69 -4.32
N GLY A 63 1.18 -1.14 -4.37
CA GLY A 63 1.99 -1.01 -5.58
C GLY A 63 1.29 -0.24 -6.68
N GLY A 64 0.48 0.76 -6.32
CA GLY A 64 -0.38 1.45 -7.26
C GLY A 64 0.34 2.44 -8.18
N LEU A 65 -0.40 2.85 -9.21
CA LEU A 65 -0.01 3.80 -10.24
C LEU A 65 -1.17 4.78 -10.45
N CYS A 66 -0.88 6.06 -10.59
CA CYS A 66 -1.89 7.05 -10.94
C CYS A 66 -1.28 8.21 -11.72
N ASP A 67 -2.15 9.05 -12.29
CA ASP A 67 -1.69 10.32 -12.84
C ASP A 67 -1.24 11.28 -11.71
N VAL A 68 -0.51 12.34 -12.07
CA VAL A 68 0.01 13.36 -11.11
C VAL A 68 -1.06 14.04 -10.26
N HIS A 69 -2.34 13.97 -10.63
CA HIS A 69 -3.46 14.49 -9.86
C HIS A 69 -4.26 13.39 -9.15
N GLN A 70 -3.83 12.14 -9.26
CA GLN A 70 -4.52 10.94 -8.76
C GLN A 70 -5.98 10.85 -9.25
N ARG A 71 -6.31 11.37 -10.43
CA ARG A 71 -7.69 11.34 -10.94
C ARG A 71 -8.09 9.93 -11.31
N LEU A 72 -7.21 9.18 -11.95
CA LEU A 72 -7.35 7.76 -12.24
C LEU A 72 -6.24 7.00 -11.54
N CYS A 73 -6.64 6.07 -10.68
CA CYS A 73 -5.74 5.24 -9.91
C CYS A 73 -5.89 3.77 -10.31
N PHE A 74 -4.78 3.06 -10.30
CA PHE A 74 -4.67 1.62 -10.44
C PHE A 74 -3.92 1.06 -9.24
N ALA A 75 -4.34 -0.09 -8.71
CA ALA A 75 -3.57 -0.84 -7.72
C ALA A 75 -3.94 -2.32 -7.73
N LEU A 76 -3.08 -3.14 -7.12
CA LEU A 76 -3.33 -4.55 -6.95
C LEU A 76 -4.07 -4.82 -5.64
N THR A 77 -5.16 -5.57 -5.74
CA THR A 77 -5.84 -6.18 -4.59
C THR A 77 -5.64 -7.70 -4.62
N LEU A 78 -5.41 -8.29 -3.45
CA LEU A 78 -5.17 -9.73 -3.29
C LEU A 78 -6.16 -10.34 -2.30
N TRP A 79 -6.44 -11.63 -2.43
CA TRP A 79 -7.11 -12.41 -1.40
C TRP A 79 -6.66 -13.86 -1.41
N ASN A 80 -6.19 -14.35 -0.28
CA ASN A 80 -5.70 -15.72 -0.09
C ASN A 80 -6.82 -16.75 0.21
N GLY A 81 -8.08 -16.32 0.24
CA GLY A 81 -9.22 -17.16 0.62
C GLY A 81 -9.38 -17.37 2.13
N GLN A 82 -8.46 -16.85 2.95
CA GLN A 82 -8.41 -17.02 4.41
C GLN A 82 -8.61 -15.68 5.15
N ASP A 83 -8.15 -14.58 4.55
CA ASP A 83 -8.24 -13.26 5.14
C ASP A 83 -9.71 -12.83 5.26
N PRO A 84 -10.09 -12.15 6.36
CA PRO A 84 -11.45 -11.65 6.55
C PRO A 84 -11.79 -10.48 5.63
N ILE A 85 -10.79 -9.91 4.95
CA ILE A 85 -10.88 -8.70 4.12
C ILE A 85 -9.98 -8.85 2.90
N LEU A 86 -10.24 -8.05 1.87
CA LEU A 86 -9.34 -7.94 0.73
C LEU A 86 -8.04 -7.23 1.14
N LYS A 87 -6.91 -7.72 0.61
CA LYS A 87 -5.60 -7.10 0.78
C LYS A 87 -5.36 -6.08 -0.32
N GLU A 88 -5.84 -4.87 -0.08
CA GLU A 88 -5.81 -3.75 -1.03
C GLU A 88 -4.87 -2.62 -0.59
N ARG A 89 -4.48 -2.58 0.69
CA ARG A 89 -3.60 -1.58 1.31
C ARG A 89 -2.71 -2.20 2.39
N MET A 90 -1.63 -1.51 2.73
CA MET A 90 -0.70 -1.97 3.77
C MET A 90 -1.30 -1.78 5.16
N PHE A 91 -1.16 -2.82 5.98
CA PHE A 91 -1.50 -2.79 7.38
C PHE A 91 -0.30 -2.37 8.24
N GLY A 92 -0.61 -1.91 9.46
CA GLY A 92 0.37 -1.47 10.41
C GLY A 92 -0.28 -1.12 11.73
N LEU A 93 0.53 -0.54 12.61
CA LEU A 93 0.15 -0.01 13.91
C LEU A 93 0.14 1.50 13.84
N ALA A 94 -0.90 2.13 14.39
CA ALA A 94 -0.88 3.55 14.69
C ALA A 94 0.13 3.85 15.82
N GLY A 95 0.53 5.12 15.97
CA GLY A 95 1.52 5.54 16.96
C GLY A 95 1.30 4.98 18.39
N PRO A 96 0.08 5.06 18.94
CA PRO A 96 -0.22 4.51 20.27
C PRO A 96 -0.27 2.98 20.36
N GLU A 97 -0.29 2.27 19.22
CA GLU A 97 -0.41 0.81 19.18
C GLU A 97 0.95 0.10 19.16
N GLY A 98 2.00 0.77 18.67
CA GLY A 98 3.38 0.27 18.68
C GLY A 98 4.16 0.75 19.90
N ASN A 99 5.04 -0.10 20.44
CA ASN A 99 5.92 0.26 21.56
C ASN A 99 7.03 1.25 21.17
N HIS A 100 7.34 1.36 19.87
CA HIS A 100 8.27 2.34 19.30
C HIS A 100 7.61 3.29 18.28
N GLY A 101 6.27 3.33 18.23
CA GLY A 101 5.51 4.29 17.43
C GLY A 101 4.74 3.66 16.27
N GLU A 102 4.54 4.45 15.21
CA GLU A 102 3.85 3.99 14.00
C GLU A 102 4.74 2.99 13.25
N ASP A 103 4.16 1.86 12.88
CA ASP A 103 4.93 0.77 12.28
C ASP A 103 4.12 0.04 11.20
N VAL A 104 4.74 -0.34 10.09
CA VAL A 104 4.09 -1.07 9.00
C VAL A 104 4.39 -2.55 9.17
N LYS A 105 3.34 -3.36 9.33
CA LYS A 105 3.48 -4.79 9.63
C LYS A 105 3.37 -5.64 8.37
N GLU A 106 4.08 -5.22 7.31
CA GLU A 106 4.04 -5.83 5.98
C GLU A 106 5.46 -5.98 5.44
N TYR A 107 5.68 -6.98 4.58
CA TYR A 107 6.95 -7.11 3.86
C TYR A 107 6.77 -6.81 2.38
N TYR A 108 7.29 -5.65 1.98
CA TYR A 108 7.36 -5.21 0.60
C TYR A 108 8.68 -4.51 0.31
N PHE A 109 9.07 -4.51 -0.95
CA PHE A 109 10.35 -3.98 -1.41
C PHE A 109 10.15 -3.28 -2.74
N PHE A 110 10.56 -2.02 -2.83
CA PHE A 110 10.72 -1.35 -4.11
C PHE A 110 12.05 -1.82 -4.71
N LEU A 111 11.96 -2.52 -5.84
CA LEU A 111 13.12 -3.17 -6.47
C LEU A 111 13.76 -2.26 -7.51
N ASP A 112 12.95 -1.59 -8.33
CA ASP A 112 13.44 -0.68 -9.38
C ASP A 112 12.44 0.47 -9.60
N ASN A 113 12.98 1.65 -9.90
CA ASN A 113 12.20 2.79 -10.40
C ASN A 113 13.12 3.76 -11.14
N THR A 114 12.91 3.93 -12.45
CA THR A 114 13.70 4.93 -13.21
C THR A 114 13.28 6.35 -12.84
N PRO A 115 14.14 7.37 -12.98
CA PRO A 115 13.78 8.77 -12.68
C PRO A 115 12.58 9.32 -13.46
N THR A 116 12.25 8.68 -14.59
CA THR A 116 11.10 9.01 -15.46
C THR A 116 9.87 8.16 -15.15
N HIS A 117 9.97 7.21 -14.22
CA HIS A 117 8.95 6.19 -13.96
C HIS A 117 8.60 5.37 -15.22
N SER A 118 9.52 5.26 -16.17
CA SER A 118 9.32 4.46 -17.39
C SER A 118 9.41 2.96 -17.12
N TYR A 119 10.08 2.58 -16.03
CA TYR A 119 10.05 1.23 -15.49
C TYR A 119 9.98 1.31 -13.96
N MET A 120 9.08 0.52 -13.38
CA MET A 120 8.87 0.43 -11.93
C MET A 120 8.61 -1.03 -11.54
N LYS A 121 9.16 -1.44 -10.40
CA LYS A 121 9.02 -2.79 -9.89
C LYS A 121 8.93 -2.81 -8.37
N MET A 122 7.91 -3.50 -7.87
CA MET A 122 7.70 -3.76 -6.45
C MET A 122 7.52 -5.25 -6.22
N LEU A 123 8.04 -5.75 -5.10
CA LEU A 123 7.75 -7.08 -4.57
C LEU A 123 6.92 -6.93 -3.29
N TYR A 124 5.83 -7.65 -3.17
CA TYR A 124 5.05 -7.82 -1.96
C TYR A 124 5.02 -9.29 -1.54
N LYS A 125 5.26 -9.58 -0.26
CA LYS A 125 5.18 -10.93 0.31
C LYS A 125 3.83 -11.12 0.99
N TYR A 126 2.98 -11.96 0.41
CA TYR A 126 1.64 -12.18 0.90
C TYR A 126 1.48 -13.60 1.48
N PRO A 127 1.09 -13.78 2.75
CA PRO A 127 0.97 -15.10 3.35
C PRO A 127 -0.22 -15.92 2.81
N GLN A 128 -0.05 -17.24 2.76
CA GLN A 128 -1.14 -18.18 2.45
C GLN A 128 -2.11 -18.37 3.61
N ARG A 129 -1.64 -18.16 4.84
CA ARG A 129 -2.45 -18.19 6.06
C ARG A 129 -3.17 -16.85 6.24
N ALA A 130 -4.25 -16.87 7.01
CA ALA A 130 -4.94 -15.64 7.43
C ALA A 130 -3.94 -14.67 8.07
N PHE A 131 -3.98 -13.43 7.61
CA PHE A 131 -3.10 -12.38 8.09
C PHE A 131 -3.40 -12.04 9.57
N PRO A 132 -2.39 -12.00 10.45
CA PRO A 132 -2.57 -11.97 11.90
C PRO A 132 -2.84 -10.55 12.46
N TYR A 133 -3.85 -9.86 11.95
CA TYR A 133 -4.15 -8.46 12.32
C TYR A 133 -4.31 -8.25 13.83
N ALA A 134 -5.14 -9.07 14.50
CA ALA A 134 -5.45 -8.92 15.91
C ALA A 134 -4.24 -9.22 16.80
N ASP A 135 -3.50 -10.28 16.51
CA ASP A 135 -2.29 -10.66 17.26
C ASP A 135 -1.22 -9.56 17.20
N LEU A 136 -0.96 -9.00 16.00
CA LEU A 136 -0.03 -7.88 15.84
C LEU A 136 -0.41 -6.68 16.71
N VAL A 137 -1.68 -6.31 16.77
CA VAL A 137 -2.15 -5.18 17.58
C VAL A 137 -2.09 -5.50 19.07
N GLU A 138 -2.65 -6.64 19.48
CA GLU A 138 -2.77 -7.02 20.89
C GLU A 138 -1.41 -7.27 21.54
N THR A 139 -0.50 -7.93 20.83
CA THR A 139 0.83 -8.24 21.35
C THR A 139 1.67 -6.97 21.44
N ASN A 140 1.68 -6.09 20.43
CA ASN A 140 2.45 -4.84 20.49
C ASN A 140 1.92 -3.87 21.56
N ARG A 141 0.60 -3.78 21.78
CA ARG A 141 0.01 -2.96 22.86
C ARG A 141 0.45 -3.38 24.26
N ARG A 142 0.86 -4.64 24.46
CA ARG A 142 1.34 -5.15 25.74
C ARG A 142 2.84 -4.94 25.94
N ARG A 143 3.58 -4.57 24.89
CA ARG A 143 5.02 -4.35 24.97
C ARG A 143 5.34 -2.97 25.53
N THR A 144 6.48 -2.89 26.19
CA THR A 144 7.04 -1.65 26.70
C THR A 144 8.10 -1.11 25.73
N LYS A 145 8.51 0.14 25.93
CA LYS A 145 9.62 0.76 25.18
C LYS A 145 10.95 0.03 25.31
N HIS A 146 11.10 -0.87 26.28
CA HIS A 146 12.31 -1.65 26.53
C HIS A 146 12.31 -3.01 25.83
N ASP A 147 11.14 -3.47 25.38
CA ASP A 147 11.01 -4.71 24.62
C ASP A 147 11.31 -4.44 23.14
N PRO A 148 11.80 -5.44 22.38
CA PRO A 148 11.86 -5.34 20.93
C PRO A 148 10.45 -5.23 20.34
N GLU A 149 10.33 -4.76 19.10
CA GLU A 149 9.06 -4.79 18.37
C GLU A 149 8.59 -6.24 18.15
N TYR A 150 7.28 -6.46 18.04
CA TYR A 150 6.73 -7.74 17.61
C TYR A 150 6.37 -7.66 16.14
N GLU A 151 7.14 -8.36 15.31
CA GLU A 151 7.10 -8.27 13.85
C GLU A 151 6.19 -9.31 13.21
N LEU A 152 5.78 -9.07 11.96
CA LEU A 152 4.98 -10.03 11.20
C LEU A 152 5.68 -11.39 11.08
N LEU A 153 7.00 -11.45 11.02
CA LEU A 153 7.76 -12.71 11.04
C LEU A 153 7.57 -13.50 12.34
N ASP A 154 7.45 -12.82 13.48
CA ASP A 154 7.35 -13.47 14.80
C ASP A 154 6.01 -14.19 15.01
N THR A 155 5.00 -13.87 14.21
CA THR A 155 3.69 -14.54 14.19
C THR A 155 3.77 -15.95 13.61
N GLY A 156 4.85 -16.28 12.89
CA GLY A 156 4.98 -17.53 12.16
C GLY A 156 4.08 -17.62 10.92
N VAL A 157 3.47 -16.52 10.46
CA VAL A 157 2.59 -16.52 9.27
C VAL A 157 3.35 -16.96 7.99
N PHE A 158 4.67 -16.75 7.95
CA PHE A 158 5.57 -17.15 6.86
C PHE A 158 6.25 -18.52 7.08
N ALA A 159 5.91 -19.24 8.15
CA ALA A 159 6.48 -20.56 8.42
C ALA A 159 6.24 -21.51 7.24
N ASP A 160 7.15 -22.48 7.08
CA ASP A 160 7.09 -23.50 6.03
C ASP A 160 7.13 -22.94 4.59
N ASN A 161 7.61 -21.70 4.43
CA ASN A 161 7.58 -20.94 3.17
C ASN A 161 6.17 -20.76 2.57
N LYS A 162 5.11 -20.80 3.39
CA LYS A 162 3.71 -20.70 2.94
C LYS A 162 3.28 -19.26 2.65
N TYR A 163 3.83 -18.70 1.58
CA TYR A 163 3.54 -17.36 1.07
C TYR A 163 3.70 -17.27 -0.45
N TRP A 164 3.23 -16.16 -1.02
CA TRP A 164 3.52 -15.78 -2.39
C TRP A 164 4.48 -14.60 -2.43
N ASP A 165 5.44 -14.66 -3.34
CA ASP A 165 6.10 -13.45 -3.83
C ASP A 165 5.24 -12.88 -4.95
N VAL A 166 4.65 -11.70 -4.73
CA VAL A 166 3.82 -10.99 -5.70
C VAL A 166 4.61 -9.81 -6.23
N THR A 167 5.06 -9.91 -7.47
CA THR A 167 5.79 -8.84 -8.15
C THR A 167 4.85 -8.03 -9.02
N ILE A 168 4.87 -6.70 -8.87
CA ILE A 168 4.10 -5.74 -9.67
C ILE A 168 5.10 -4.94 -10.50
N GLU A 169 4.97 -4.98 -11.81
CA GLU A 169 5.83 -4.30 -12.77
C GLU A 169 5.02 -3.37 -13.66
N TYR A 170 5.57 -2.19 -13.90
CA TYR A 170 5.08 -1.23 -14.88
C TYR A 170 6.17 -0.94 -15.88
N ALA A 171 5.83 -0.92 -17.16
CA ALA A 171 6.72 -0.51 -18.23
C ALA A 171 5.98 0.45 -19.18
N LYS A 172 6.61 1.58 -19.49
CA LYS A 172 6.03 2.60 -20.37
C LYS A 172 6.72 2.60 -21.72
N ALA A 173 5.96 2.38 -22.79
CA ALA A 173 6.45 2.59 -24.16
C ALA A 173 6.37 4.08 -24.55
N SER A 174 5.41 4.81 -23.98
CA SER A 174 5.25 6.26 -24.06
C SER A 174 4.60 6.78 -22.76
N PRO A 175 4.47 8.10 -22.52
CA PRO A 175 3.84 8.62 -21.31
C PRO A 175 2.44 8.07 -21.01
N GLU A 176 1.65 7.74 -22.05
CA GLU A 176 0.27 7.28 -21.94
C GLU A 176 0.09 5.80 -22.33
N ASP A 177 1.18 5.10 -22.67
CA ASP A 177 1.17 3.68 -23.05
C ASP A 177 1.92 2.87 -22.00
N ILE A 178 1.16 2.24 -21.11
CA ILE A 178 1.65 1.60 -19.89
C ILE A 178 1.23 0.13 -19.88
N LEU A 179 2.23 -0.74 -19.85
CA LEU A 179 2.05 -2.17 -19.61
C LEU A 179 2.17 -2.46 -18.12
N ILE A 180 1.27 -3.30 -17.64
CA ILE A 180 1.23 -3.77 -16.26
C ILE A 180 1.44 -5.28 -16.29
N LYS A 181 2.42 -5.76 -15.52
CA LYS A 181 2.66 -7.19 -15.34
C LYS A 181 2.63 -7.52 -13.86
N ILE A 182 1.81 -8.50 -13.50
CA ILE A 182 1.74 -9.04 -12.15
C ILE A 182 2.19 -10.49 -12.21
N THR A 183 3.18 -10.84 -11.39
CA THR A 183 3.70 -12.21 -11.28
C THR A 183 3.54 -12.67 -9.84
N ALA A 184 2.74 -13.71 -9.60
CA ALA A 184 2.61 -14.34 -8.30
C ALA A 184 3.34 -15.69 -8.31
N ALA A 185 4.39 -15.80 -7.52
CA ALA A 185 5.14 -17.04 -7.34
C ALA A 185 4.77 -17.66 -5.99
N ASN A 186 4.12 -18.83 -6.02
CA ASN A 186 3.90 -19.64 -4.81
C ASN A 186 5.25 -20.17 -4.31
N ARG A 187 5.65 -19.78 -3.09
CA ARG A 187 6.88 -20.24 -2.43
C ARG A 187 6.66 -21.46 -1.54
N GLY A 188 5.39 -21.79 -1.28
CA GLY A 188 5.01 -22.92 -0.46
C GLY A 188 5.22 -24.26 -1.17
N PRO A 189 5.29 -25.36 -0.41
CA PRO A 189 5.47 -26.70 -0.96
C PRO A 189 4.20 -27.24 -1.64
N ASP A 190 3.04 -26.69 -1.28
CA ASP A 190 1.71 -27.17 -1.69
C ASP A 190 1.06 -26.22 -2.70
N GLU A 191 0.16 -26.75 -3.52
CA GLU A 191 -0.72 -25.90 -4.35
C GLU A 191 -1.61 -25.03 -3.45
N ALA A 192 -1.71 -23.74 -3.79
CA ALA A 192 -2.48 -22.77 -3.03
C ALA A 192 -3.16 -21.76 -3.96
N THR A 193 -4.42 -21.44 -3.69
CA THR A 193 -5.20 -20.47 -4.46
C THR A 193 -4.90 -19.05 -4.00
N LEU A 194 -4.63 -18.17 -4.95
CA LEU A 194 -4.54 -16.73 -4.75
C LEU A 194 -5.50 -16.03 -5.72
N HIS A 195 -6.36 -15.17 -5.21
CA HIS A 195 -7.19 -14.30 -6.01
C HIS A 195 -6.48 -12.97 -6.24
N LEU A 196 -6.38 -12.57 -7.51
CA LEU A 196 -5.81 -11.29 -7.93
C LEU A 196 -6.93 -10.42 -8.50
N LEU A 197 -7.02 -9.19 -8.00
CA LEU A 197 -8.00 -8.20 -8.42
C LEU A 197 -7.25 -6.91 -8.77
N PRO A 198 -6.77 -6.76 -10.01
CA PRO A 198 -6.26 -5.48 -10.50
C PRO A 198 -7.43 -4.50 -10.60
N THR A 199 -7.36 -3.36 -9.91
CA THR A 199 -8.50 -2.44 -9.77
C THR A 199 -8.15 -1.06 -10.31
N LEU A 200 -9.07 -0.49 -11.08
CA LEU A 200 -9.06 0.91 -11.50
C LEU A 200 -10.18 1.66 -10.79
N TRP A 201 -9.91 2.87 -10.33
CA TRP A 201 -10.93 3.76 -9.77
C TRP A 201 -10.60 5.22 -10.03
N LEU A 202 -11.65 6.04 -10.01
CA LEU A 202 -11.53 7.48 -10.08
C LEU A 202 -11.54 8.05 -8.67
N ARG A 203 -10.59 8.94 -8.36
CA ARG A 203 -10.57 9.67 -7.09
C ARG A 203 -11.79 10.55 -6.96
N ASN A 204 -12.36 10.55 -5.76
CA ASN A 204 -13.42 11.49 -5.45
C ASN A 204 -12.86 12.89 -5.15
N THR A 205 -13.35 13.90 -5.87
CA THR A 205 -12.78 15.26 -5.85
C THR A 205 -13.69 16.36 -5.28
N TRP A 206 -14.91 15.99 -4.84
CA TRP A 206 -15.91 16.80 -4.10
C TRP A 206 -16.01 18.30 -4.44
#